data_AF-A0A535ZDK7-F1
#
_entry.id   AF-A0A535ZDK7-F1
#
_cell.length_a   1.000
_cell.length_b   1.000
_cell.length_c   1.000
_cell.angle_alpha   90.00
_cell.angle_beta   90.00
_cell.angle_gamma   90.00
#
_symmetry.space_group_name_H-M   'P 1'
#
loop_
_entity.id
_entity.type
_entity.pdbx_description
1 polymer ?
#
loop_
_entity_poly.entity_id
_entity_poly.type
_entity_poly.pdbx_seq_one_letter_code
_entity_poly.pdbx_strand_id
1 'polypeptide(L)' 'QVKATLRPVEISPQNAYLRRLQHQLVAENDLSARSTGKEPQRRLRITPSPEEPA' A
#
# COMPACT_ATOMS: atom_id res chain seq x y z
N GLN A 1 -2.83 2.95 -11.68
CA GLN A 1 -1.99 4.15 -11.46
C GLN A 1 -0.55 3.79 -11.07
N VAL A 2 -0.28 3.09 -9.97
CA VAL A 2 1.11 2.71 -9.56
C VAL A 2 1.87 1.95 -10.65
N LYS A 3 1.26 0.93 -11.28
CA LYS A 3 1.86 0.16 -12.39
C LYS A 3 2.17 1.01 -13.64
N ALA A 4 1.44 2.10 -13.86
CA ALA A 4 1.59 2.93 -15.05
C ALA A 4 2.64 4.04 -14.87
N THR A 5 2.82 4.53 -13.63
CA THR A 5 3.73 5.64 -13.34
C THR A 5 4.99 5.22 -12.59
N LEU A 6 5.03 3.98 -12.08
CA LEU A 6 6.06 3.48 -11.16
C LEU A 6 6.28 4.38 -9.95
N ARG A 7 5.30 5.23 -9.61
CA ARG A 7 5.38 6.12 -8.46
C ARG A 7 4.63 5.52 -7.29
N PRO A 8 5.17 5.64 -6.07
CA PRO A 8 4.42 5.27 -4.88
C PRO A 8 3.16 6.11 -4.76
N VAL A 9 2.07 5.47 -4.33
CA VAL A 9 0.80 6.15 -4.06
C VAL A 9 0.47 6.01 -2.59
N GLU A 10 0.14 7.12 -1.95
CA GLU A 10 -0.36 7.15 -0.58
C GLU A 10 -1.88 7.22 -0.59
N ILE A 11 -2.50 6.31 0.15
CA ILE A 11 -3.94 6.30 0.39
C ILE A 11 -4.21 6.95 1.74
N SER A 12 -5.27 7.77 1.77
CA SER A 12 -5.79 8.36 3.01
C SER A 12 -6.09 7.30 4.07
N PRO A 13 -6.07 7.66 5.36
CA PRO A 13 -6.38 6.70 6.42
C PRO A 13 -7.76 6.07 6.23
N GLN A 14 -7.80 4.75 6.29
CA GLN A 14 -9.01 3.94 6.20
C GLN A 14 -9.19 3.11 7.47
N ASN A 15 -10.39 2.58 7.72
CA ASN A 15 -10.59 1.66 8.83
C ASN A 15 -9.76 0.36 8.66
N ALA A 16 -9.60 -0.41 9.73
CA ALA A 16 -8.79 -1.62 9.72
C ALA A 16 -9.25 -2.68 8.71
N TYR A 17 -10.56 -2.81 8.49
CA TYR A 17 -11.13 -3.76 7.54
C TYR A 17 -10.75 -3.43 6.09
N LEU A 18 -10.98 -2.18 5.67
CA LEU A 18 -10.62 -1.72 4.32
C LEU A 18 -9.11 -1.77 4.08
N ARG A 19 -8.29 -1.46 5.09
CA ARG A 19 -6.83 -1.61 4.99
C ARG A 19 -6.41 -3.04 4.68
N ARG A 20 -7.02 -4.04 5.34
CA ARG A 20 -6.74 -5.45 5.09
C ARG A 20 -7.07 -5.83 3.65
N LEU A 21 -8.24 -5.42 3.16
CA LEU A 21 -8.64 -5.65 1.78
C LEU A 21 -7.68 -4.97 0.79
N GLN A 22 -7.28 -3.72 1.06
CA GLN A 22 -6.33 -3.00 0.22
C GLN A 22 -4.96 -3.70 0.18
N HIS A 23 -4.48 -4.23 1.31
CA HIS A 23 -3.26 -5.04 1.33
C HIS A 23 -3.37 -6.29 0.44
N GLN A 24 -4.51 -6.99 0.47
CA GLN A 24 -4.75 -8.16 -0.40
C GLN A 24 -4.74 -7.77 -1.88
N LEU A 25 -5.49 -6.73 -2.25
CA LEU A 25 -5.55 -6.24 -3.64
C LEU A 25 -4.19 -5.78 -4.16
N VAL A 26 -3.37 -5.18 -3.29
CA VAL A 26 -2.00 -4.76 -3.63
C VAL A 26 -1.11 -5.97 -3.89
N ALA A 27 -1.14 -6.97 -3.01
CA ALA A 27 -0.37 -8.20 -3.16
C ALA A 27 -0.77 -9.00 -4.42
N GLU A 28 -2.08 -9.10 -4.71
CA GLU A 28 -2.61 -9.74 -5.94
C GLU A 28 -2.12 -9.05 -7.23
N ASN A 29 -1.67 -7.80 -7.12
CA ASN A 29 -1.17 -7.02 -8.23
C ASN A 29 0.36 -7.00 -8.31
N ASP A 30 1.10 -7.86 -7.61
CA ASP A 30 2.57 -7.84 -7.58
C ASP A 30 3.13 -6.47 -7.14
N LEU A 31 2.35 -5.77 -6.31
CA LEU A 31 2.73 -4.49 -5.71
C LEU A 31 2.97 -4.71 -4.21
N SER A 32 3.74 -3.81 -3.61
CA SER A 32 4.00 -3.83 -2.17
C SER A 32 3.16 -2.76 -1.47
N ALA A 33 2.63 -3.10 -0.30
CA ALA A 33 1.91 -2.16 0.56
C ALA A 33 2.57 -2.09 1.95
N ARG A 34 2.82 -0.88 2.42
CA ARG A 34 3.31 -0.61 3.78
C ARG A 34 2.37 0.35 4.49
N SER A 35 1.91 -0.03 5.68
CA SER A 35 1.12 0.88 6.52
C SER A 35 2.03 1.69 7.44
N THR A 36 1.89 3.01 7.42
CA THR A 36 2.70 3.96 8.19
C THR A 36 1.81 4.88 9.03
N GLY A 37 2.33 5.38 10.16
CA GLY A 37 1.58 6.23 11.11
C GLY A 37 0.81 5.44 12.19
N LYS A 38 0.09 6.18 13.04
CA LYS A 38 -0.72 5.64 14.16
C LYS A 38 -2.20 5.82 13.86
N GLU A 39 -3.04 4.94 14.40
CA GLU A 39 -4.50 5.07 14.29
C GLU A 39 -4.97 6.39 14.96
N PRO A 40 -5.98 7.10 14.42
CA PRO A 40 -6.74 6.84 13.19
C PRO A 40 -6.07 7.36 11.91
N GLN A 41 -4.91 8.00 12.02
CA GLN A 41 -4.19 8.62 10.91
C GLN A 41 -3.26 7.66 10.16
N ARG A 42 -3.45 6.35 10.31
CA ARG A 42 -2.58 5.32 9.71
C ARG A 42 -2.87 5.21 8.22
N ARG A 43 -1.86 5.48 7.41
CA ARG A 43 -1.93 5.55 5.94
C ARG A 43 -1.40 4.27 5.31
N LEU A 44 -1.84 3.99 4.10
CA LEU A 44 -1.31 2.90 3.28
C LEU A 44 -0.46 3.49 2.16
N ARG A 45 0.80 3.09 2.06
CA ARG A 45 1.68 3.45 0.96
C ARG A 45 1.89 2.24 0.07
N ILE A 46 1.60 2.39 -1.21
CA ILE A 46 1.74 1.34 -2.23
C ILE A 46 2.97 1.66 -3.10
N THR A 47 3.83 0.69 -3.34
CA THR A 47 5.05 0.81 -4.16
C THR A 47 5.08 -0.24 -5.26
N PRO A 48 5.66 0.07 -6.44
CA PRO A 48 5.95 -0.94 -7.46
C PRO A 48 7.12 -1.82 -6.99
N SER A 49 6.98 -3.13 -7.14
CA SER A 49 7.92 -4.19 -6.73
C SER A 49 7.92 -4.53 -5.22
N PRO A 50 8.13 -5.80 -4.85
CA PRO A 50 8.83 -6.11 -3.61
C PRO A 50 10.23 -5.50 -3.71
N GLU A 51 10.64 -4.71 -2.70
CA GLU A 51 12.06 -4.49 -2.49
C GLU A 51 12.69 -5.88 -2.40
N GLU A 52 13.43 -6.31 -3.44
CA GLU A 52 14.41 -7.37 -3.23
C GLU A 52 15.31 -6.87 -2.09
N PRO A 53 15.46 -7.62 -0.99
CA PRO A 53 16.42 -7.24 0.02
C PRO A 53 17.80 -7.33 -0.63
N ALA A 54 18.44 -6.18 -0.83
CA ALA A 54 19.85 -6.09 -1.16
C ALA A 54 20.71 -6.67 -0.04
#